data_AF-A0A953U775-F1
#
_entry.id   AF-A0A953U775-F1
#
_cell.length_a   1.000
_cell.length_b   1.000
_cell.length_c   1.000
_cell.angle_alpha   90.00
_cell.angle_beta   90.00
_cell.angle_gamma   90.00
#
_symmetry.space_group_name_H-M   'P 1'
#
loop_
_entity.id
_entity.type
_entity.pdbx_description
1 polymer ?
#
loop_
_entity_poly.entity_id
_entity_poly.type
_entity_poly.pdbx_seq_one_letter_code
_entity_poly.pdbx_strand_id
1 'polypeptide(L)'
;MLTIAVDAMGGDHAPKSEVDGAIRAVRSLDVRVILVGKQDIIHKELAQHEGVRDLPIEIQHASEVVTMEDSAAKAVRTKRDSSIRVASRLVRDGIAHGFVSAGNTGAVMATAKMVQGMIPGVDRPALASAFPTLKGTPVVVVDVGANVDCSARMLAQFAVMGEIYSRVIFRTERPRVGLLSIGEEEHKGNELTRSATPLLKSLPICFIGNVEGRDIYTGDIDVIVCDGFIGNVALKVSEGLVDMISKMLRESLEETITRKIGYVLARTAFQDFKKRVDYSEYGGAPLLGVKGVCIIAHGRSNANAIKNAIRVAKEFAGGRANERIEAELGGSQLSNASVAAKAD
;
A
#
# COMPACT_ATOMS: atom_id res chain seq x y z
N MET A 1 2.42 11.71 -19.88
CA MET A 1 3.22 10.93 -18.91
C MET A 1 2.78 11.34 -17.50
N LEU A 2 2.51 10.38 -16.62
CA LEU A 2 2.16 10.67 -15.22
C LEU A 2 3.41 11.03 -14.42
N THR A 3 3.26 11.92 -13.45
CA THR A 3 4.33 12.38 -12.56
C THR A 3 4.12 11.84 -11.15
N ILE A 4 5.13 11.16 -10.59
CA ILE A 4 5.10 10.61 -9.23
C ILE A 4 6.16 11.30 -8.37
N ALA A 5 5.74 11.87 -7.24
CA ALA A 5 6.66 12.39 -6.24
C ALA A 5 7.21 11.24 -5.38
N VAL A 6 8.50 11.22 -5.09
CA VAL A 6 9.13 10.22 -4.23
C VAL A 6 9.82 10.96 -3.10
N ASP A 7 9.42 10.68 -1.87
CA ASP A 7 10.15 11.10 -0.69
C ASP A 7 11.51 10.38 -0.66
N ALA A 8 12.56 11.11 -1.05
CA ALA A 8 13.90 10.57 -1.21
C ALA A 8 14.68 10.45 0.11
N MET A 9 14.04 10.77 1.24
CA MET A 9 14.70 10.82 2.56
C MET A 9 14.10 9.82 3.57
N GLY A 10 13.08 9.07 3.17
CA GLY A 10 12.21 8.35 4.10
C GLY A 10 12.74 7.00 4.57
N GLY A 11 13.31 6.18 3.68
CA GLY A 11 13.70 4.81 4.01
C GLY A 11 14.96 4.69 4.87
N ASP A 12 15.16 3.49 5.45
CA ASP A 12 16.30 3.20 6.33
C ASP A 12 17.66 3.34 5.62
N HIS A 13 17.66 3.22 4.29
CA HIS A 13 18.83 3.32 3.42
C HIS A 13 18.75 4.56 2.50
N ALA A 14 17.93 5.55 2.85
CA ALA A 14 17.76 6.74 2.04
C ALA A 14 19.05 7.59 1.97
N PRO A 15 19.31 8.25 0.82
CA PRO A 15 18.47 8.34 -0.38
C PRO A 15 18.71 7.23 -1.42
N LYS A 16 19.61 6.28 -1.15
CA LYS A 16 20.15 5.38 -2.18
C LYS A 16 19.07 4.53 -2.85
N SER A 17 18.27 3.82 -2.05
CA SER A 17 17.22 2.93 -2.57
C SER A 17 16.15 3.70 -3.35
N GLU A 18 15.83 4.91 -2.91
CA GLU A 18 14.85 5.80 -3.49
C GLU A 18 15.31 6.32 -4.85
N VAL A 19 16.56 6.80 -4.93
CA VAL A 19 17.19 7.27 -6.17
C VAL A 19 17.35 6.12 -7.16
N ASP A 20 17.89 4.98 -6.73
CA ASP A 20 18.03 3.79 -7.57
C ASP A 20 16.67 3.31 -8.12
N GLY A 21 15.66 3.28 -7.25
CA GLY A 21 14.30 2.89 -7.61
C GLY A 21 13.64 3.85 -8.59
N ALA A 22 13.82 5.16 -8.39
CA ALA A 22 13.36 6.19 -9.31
C ALA A 22 14.01 6.07 -10.70
N ILE A 23 15.33 5.88 -10.77
CA ILE A 23 16.06 5.68 -12.02
C ILE A 23 15.54 4.43 -12.75
N ARG A 24 15.36 3.32 -12.03
CA ARG A 24 14.80 2.09 -12.61
C ARG A 24 13.37 2.30 -13.09
N ALA A 25 12.56 3.05 -12.35
CA ALA A 25 11.19 3.36 -12.72
C ALA A 25 11.15 4.16 -14.02
N VAL A 26 11.81 5.31 -14.12
CA VAL A 26 11.76 6.15 -15.33
C VAL A 26 12.35 5.48 -16.58
N ARG A 27 13.29 4.53 -16.40
CA ARG A 27 13.86 3.76 -17.51
C ARG A 27 12.95 2.65 -18.03
N SER A 28 12.05 2.13 -17.18
CA SER A 28 11.23 0.96 -17.52
C SER A 28 9.73 1.24 -17.57
N LEU A 29 9.32 2.37 -17.00
CA LEU A 29 7.95 2.83 -16.91
C LEU A 29 7.90 4.20 -17.58
N ASP A 30 6.95 4.41 -18.49
CA ASP A 30 6.64 5.72 -19.05
C ASP A 30 6.09 6.64 -17.93
N VAL A 31 6.99 7.22 -17.12
CA VAL A 31 6.69 7.96 -15.88
C VAL A 31 7.76 9.03 -15.65
N ARG A 32 7.34 10.19 -15.12
CA ARG A 32 8.23 11.22 -14.59
C ARG A 32 8.32 11.09 -13.08
N VAL A 33 9.49 11.31 -12.50
CA VAL A 33 9.68 11.28 -11.04
C VAL A 33 10.15 12.64 -10.53
N ILE A 34 9.58 13.09 -9.41
CA ILE A 34 10.09 14.22 -8.63
C ILE A 34 10.68 13.66 -7.34
N LEU A 35 12.00 13.68 -7.18
CA LEU A 35 12.68 13.31 -5.93
C LEU A 35 12.60 14.48 -4.95
N VAL A 36 11.97 14.26 -3.81
CA VAL A 36 11.70 15.29 -2.81
C VAL A 36 12.59 15.10 -1.59
N GLY A 37 13.38 16.11 -1.23
CA GLY A 37 14.28 16.03 -0.08
C GLY A 37 15.41 17.04 -0.06
N LYS A 38 16.47 16.72 0.68
CA LYS A 38 17.65 17.58 0.76
C LYS A 38 18.41 17.55 -0.57
N GLN A 39 18.33 18.66 -1.30
CA GLN A 39 18.73 18.71 -2.71
C GLN A 39 20.21 18.35 -2.91
N ASP A 40 21.11 18.83 -2.06
CA ASP A 40 22.55 18.52 -2.15
C ASP A 40 22.85 17.03 -1.98
N ILE A 41 22.10 16.37 -1.08
CA ILE A 41 22.23 14.92 -0.82
C ILE A 41 21.73 14.12 -2.02
N ILE A 42 20.60 14.52 -2.60
CA ILE A 42 20.01 13.84 -3.77
C ILE A 42 20.92 14.02 -5.00
N HIS A 43 21.43 15.23 -5.25
CA HIS A 43 22.38 15.49 -6.34
C HIS A 43 23.64 14.62 -6.23
N LYS A 44 24.19 14.50 -5.02
CA LYS A 44 25.38 13.67 -4.77
C LYS A 44 25.13 12.20 -5.07
N GLU A 45 23.94 11.68 -4.75
CA GLU A 45 23.57 10.30 -5.05
C GLU A 45 23.37 10.10 -6.55
N LEU A 46 22.62 10.98 -7.22
CA LEU A 46 22.40 10.93 -8.67
C LEU A 46 23.72 10.97 -9.46
N ALA A 47 24.71 11.73 -8.99
CA ALA A 47 26.02 11.83 -9.62
C ALA A 47 26.81 10.50 -9.65
N GLN A 48 26.42 9.50 -8.85
CA GLN A 48 27.01 8.16 -8.86
C GLN A 48 26.47 7.28 -10.01
N HIS A 49 25.47 7.75 -10.75
CA HIS A 49 24.83 7.00 -11.82
C HIS A 49 25.11 7.61 -13.20
N GLU A 50 25.47 6.74 -14.16
CA GLU A 50 25.65 7.14 -15.55
C GLU A 50 24.31 7.30 -16.27
N GLY A 51 24.26 8.25 -17.22
CA GLY A 51 23.09 8.45 -18.08
C GLY A 51 21.82 8.86 -17.33
N VAL A 52 21.96 9.66 -16.27
CA VAL A 52 20.81 10.21 -15.51
C VAL A 52 20.37 11.60 -15.96
N ARG A 53 21.23 12.35 -16.67
CA ARG A 53 20.96 13.75 -17.05
C ARG A 53 19.74 13.91 -17.96
N ASP A 54 19.50 12.93 -18.83
CA ASP A 54 18.39 12.96 -19.80
C ASP A 54 17.15 12.21 -19.30
N LEU A 55 17.19 11.66 -18.07
CA LEU A 55 16.03 10.98 -17.49
C LEU A 55 15.00 12.02 -17.02
N PRO A 56 13.69 11.71 -17.08
CA PRO A 56 12.63 12.58 -16.59
C PRO A 56 12.56 12.54 -15.05
N ILE A 57 13.64 12.98 -14.40
CA ILE A 57 13.79 13.09 -12.95
C ILE A 57 14.04 14.55 -12.61
N GLU A 58 13.16 15.11 -11.79
CA GLU A 58 13.29 16.45 -11.22
C GLU A 58 13.58 16.33 -9.71
N ILE A 59 14.22 17.36 -9.13
CA ILE A 59 14.48 17.41 -7.68
C ILE A 59 13.69 18.58 -7.11
N GLN A 60 12.88 18.30 -6.08
CA GLN A 60 12.21 19.31 -5.29
C GLN A 60 12.85 19.38 -3.91
N HIS A 61 13.39 20.54 -3.56
CA HIS A 61 13.99 20.72 -2.24
C HIS A 61 12.93 20.67 -1.11
N ALA A 62 13.29 19.99 -0.03
CA ALA A 62 12.67 20.03 1.28
C ALA A 62 13.79 20.15 2.34
N SER A 63 13.68 21.12 3.24
CA SER A 63 14.72 21.40 4.23
C SER A 63 14.69 20.43 5.42
N GLU A 64 13.54 19.84 5.72
CA GLU A 64 13.34 18.95 6.87
C GLU A 64 13.14 17.48 6.45
N VAL A 65 13.41 16.57 7.37
CA VAL A 65 13.20 15.11 7.20
C VAL A 65 12.50 14.58 8.44
N VAL A 66 11.48 13.75 8.25
CA VAL A 66 10.88 12.95 9.34
C VAL A 66 11.64 11.63 9.40
N THR A 67 12.26 11.33 10.54
CA THR A 67 13.03 10.08 10.73
C THR A 67 12.10 8.96 11.20
N MET A 68 12.62 7.72 11.22
CA MET A 68 11.83 6.57 11.67
C MET A 68 11.53 6.60 13.17
N GLU A 69 12.39 7.24 13.96
CA GLU A 69 12.29 7.40 15.42
C GLU A 69 11.38 8.56 15.84
N ASP A 70 11.02 9.43 14.90
CA ASP A 70 10.14 10.55 15.20
C ASP A 70 8.74 10.06 15.62
N SER A 71 8.17 10.72 16.62
CA SER A 71 6.74 10.61 16.87
C SER A 71 5.97 11.21 15.69
N ALA A 72 5.20 10.37 14.98
CA ALA A 72 4.40 10.77 13.82
C ALA A 72 3.56 12.02 14.10
N ALA A 73 2.81 12.04 15.21
CA ALA A 73 1.94 13.15 15.56
C ALA A 73 2.68 14.48 15.76
N LYS A 74 3.88 14.44 16.37
CA LYS A 74 4.71 15.62 16.59
C LYS A 74 5.33 16.09 15.27
N ALA A 75 5.97 15.19 14.54
CA ALA A 75 6.68 15.51 13.31
C ALA A 75 5.76 16.15 12.26
N VAL A 76 4.56 15.60 12.06
CA VAL A 76 3.57 16.12 11.10
C VAL A 76 3.14 17.56 11.42
N ARG A 77 3.13 17.93 12.71
CA ARG A 77 2.75 19.28 13.18
C ARG A 77 3.91 20.27 13.11
N THR A 78 5.13 19.84 13.43
CA THR A 78 6.30 20.73 13.56
C THR A 78 7.12 20.83 12.27
N LYS A 79 7.31 19.73 11.55
CA LYS A 79 8.16 19.66 10.35
C LYS A 79 7.39 20.01 9.08
N ARG A 80 7.04 21.30 8.95
CA ARG A 80 6.18 21.84 7.88
C ARG A 80 6.82 21.84 6.50
N ASP A 81 8.14 21.70 6.43
CA ASP A 81 8.92 21.58 5.21
C ASP A 81 9.63 20.22 5.11
N SER A 82 9.03 19.19 5.69
CA SER A 82 9.51 17.81 5.54
C SER A 82 9.32 17.28 4.12
N SER A 83 10.22 16.41 3.67
CA SER A 83 10.15 15.74 2.36
C SER A 83 8.78 15.06 2.11
N ILE A 84 8.25 14.32 3.09
CA ILE A 84 6.91 13.70 3.04
C ILE A 84 5.84 14.77 2.79
N ARG A 85 5.88 15.90 3.51
CA ARG A 85 4.89 16.97 3.41
C ARG A 85 4.99 17.74 2.10
N VAL A 86 6.19 18.01 1.63
CA VAL A 86 6.43 18.63 0.33
C VAL A 86 5.90 17.70 -0.78
N ALA A 87 6.23 16.40 -0.76
CA ALA A 87 5.72 15.42 -1.72
C ALA A 87 4.19 15.35 -1.73
N SER A 88 3.57 15.34 -0.55
CA SER A 88 2.11 15.36 -0.41
C SER A 88 1.47 16.65 -0.93
N ARG A 89 2.12 17.81 -0.74
CA ARG A 89 1.68 19.10 -1.32
C ARG A 89 1.72 19.07 -2.84
N LEU A 90 2.76 18.52 -3.46
CA LEU A 90 2.85 18.40 -4.92
C LEU A 90 1.63 17.63 -5.49
N VAL A 91 1.16 16.61 -4.78
CA VAL A 91 -0.06 15.87 -5.19
C VAL A 91 -1.32 16.71 -5.02
N ARG A 92 -1.47 17.36 -3.86
CA ARG A 92 -2.62 18.25 -3.60
C ARG A 92 -2.72 19.37 -4.63
N ASP A 93 -1.58 19.94 -5.03
CA ASP A 93 -1.48 21.09 -5.93
C ASP A 93 -1.52 20.67 -7.41
N GLY A 94 -1.68 19.37 -7.71
CA GLY A 94 -1.79 18.85 -9.08
C GLY A 94 -0.47 18.80 -9.85
N ILE A 95 0.66 19.05 -9.19
CA ILE A 95 2.01 18.97 -9.80
C ILE A 95 2.44 17.51 -9.95
N ALA A 96 2.06 16.65 -9.00
CA ALA A 96 2.24 15.21 -9.05
C ALA A 96 0.87 14.51 -9.01
N HIS A 97 0.79 13.32 -9.60
CA HIS A 97 -0.42 12.49 -9.64
C HIS A 97 -0.48 11.48 -8.49
N GLY A 98 0.66 11.23 -7.85
CA GLY A 98 0.79 10.39 -6.68
C GLY A 98 2.11 10.63 -5.98
N PHE A 99 2.23 10.17 -4.74
CA PHE A 99 3.51 10.12 -4.06
C PHE A 99 3.80 8.78 -3.40
N VAL A 100 5.09 8.47 -3.30
CA VAL A 100 5.64 7.27 -2.66
C VAL A 100 6.55 7.71 -1.51
N SER A 101 6.45 7.07 -0.35
CA SER A 101 7.41 7.23 0.74
C SER A 101 7.67 5.88 1.41
N ALA A 102 8.93 5.59 1.70
CA ALA A 102 9.36 4.49 2.56
C ALA A 102 9.56 4.94 4.03
N GLY A 103 9.17 6.16 4.36
CA GLY A 103 9.36 6.74 5.69
C GLY A 103 8.35 6.24 6.73
N ASN A 104 8.36 6.91 7.88
CA ASN A 104 7.50 6.57 9.01
C ASN A 104 6.01 6.49 8.59
N THR A 105 5.44 5.28 8.57
CA THR A 105 4.07 5.00 8.08
C THR A 105 3.04 5.93 8.70
N GLY A 106 3.09 6.13 10.02
CA GLY A 106 2.17 7.01 10.74
C GLY A 106 2.29 8.47 10.29
N ALA A 107 3.52 8.95 10.05
CA ALA A 107 3.76 10.31 9.56
C ALA A 107 3.28 10.49 8.12
N VAL A 108 3.50 9.49 7.25
CA VAL A 108 3.02 9.50 5.86
C VAL A 108 1.50 9.55 5.84
N MET A 109 0.83 8.67 6.58
CA MET A 109 -0.64 8.64 6.64
C MET A 109 -1.24 9.93 7.18
N ALA A 110 -0.71 10.43 8.30
CA ALA A 110 -1.20 11.66 8.91
C ALA A 110 -0.97 12.87 8.00
N THR A 111 0.16 12.91 7.29
CA THR A 111 0.47 13.97 6.33
C THR A 111 -0.46 13.91 5.13
N ALA A 112 -0.65 12.74 4.50
CA ALA A 112 -1.57 12.55 3.39
C ALA A 112 -2.99 13.00 3.76
N LYS A 113 -3.52 12.50 4.89
CA LYS A 113 -4.84 12.89 5.39
C LYS A 113 -4.98 14.41 5.60
N MET A 114 -3.97 15.05 6.20
CA MET A 114 -4.04 16.48 6.53
C MET A 114 -3.80 17.39 5.31
N VAL A 115 -2.92 17.00 4.40
CA VAL A 115 -2.50 17.84 3.27
C VAL A 115 -3.40 17.59 2.06
N GLN A 116 -3.58 16.34 1.66
CA GLN A 116 -4.42 15.99 0.51
C GLN A 116 -5.91 16.03 0.85
N GLY A 117 -6.27 15.65 2.08
CA GLY A 117 -7.67 15.51 2.49
C GLY A 117 -8.28 14.19 2.04
N MET A 118 -9.57 14.02 2.34
CA MET A 118 -10.33 12.79 2.09
C MET A 118 -11.15 12.91 0.80
N ILE A 119 -11.31 11.80 0.10
CA ILE A 119 -12.30 11.67 -0.98
C ILE A 119 -13.70 11.89 -0.38
N PRO A 120 -14.59 12.66 -1.02
CA PRO A 120 -15.96 12.82 -0.56
C PRO A 120 -16.65 11.46 -0.36
N GLY A 121 -17.35 11.31 0.75
CA GLY A 121 -18.03 10.07 1.10
C GLY A 121 -17.16 9.01 1.79
N VAL A 122 -15.86 9.23 1.97
CA VAL A 122 -14.97 8.37 2.77
C VAL A 122 -14.75 8.98 4.17
N ASP A 123 -15.04 8.21 5.22
CA ASP A 123 -14.97 8.71 6.60
C ASP A 123 -13.52 8.69 7.13
N ARG A 124 -12.78 7.63 6.79
CA ARG A 124 -11.39 7.38 7.20
C ARG A 124 -10.61 6.71 6.07
N PRO A 125 -9.32 7.04 5.90
CA PRO A 125 -8.50 6.33 4.93
C PRO A 125 -8.17 4.93 5.47
N ALA A 126 -7.94 3.97 4.58
CA ALA A 126 -7.56 2.61 4.95
C ALA A 126 -6.22 2.25 4.33
N LEU A 127 -5.37 1.55 5.07
CA LEU A 127 -4.13 1.03 4.52
C LEU A 127 -4.44 -0.35 3.93
N ALA A 128 -4.17 -0.54 2.65
CA ALA A 128 -4.36 -1.82 1.99
C ALA A 128 -3.01 -2.48 1.70
N SER A 129 -2.96 -3.81 1.78
CA SER A 129 -1.76 -4.58 1.44
C SER A 129 -2.14 -5.81 0.61
N ALA A 130 -1.24 -6.18 -0.31
CA ALA A 130 -1.41 -7.35 -1.17
C ALA A 130 -0.66 -8.55 -0.58
N PHE A 131 -1.35 -9.66 -0.45
CA PHE A 131 -0.80 -10.92 0.04
C PHE A 131 -0.67 -11.93 -1.10
N PRO A 132 0.42 -12.70 -1.13
CA PRO A 132 0.60 -13.73 -2.14
C PRO A 132 -0.37 -14.89 -1.93
N THR A 133 -0.81 -15.50 -3.03
CA THR A 133 -1.74 -16.64 -2.98
C THR A 133 -1.22 -17.85 -3.77
N LEU A 134 -1.78 -19.02 -3.46
CA LEU A 134 -1.49 -20.29 -4.15
C LEU A 134 -1.91 -20.28 -5.62
N LYS A 135 -2.90 -19.45 -6.01
CA LYS A 135 -3.31 -19.27 -7.42
C LYS A 135 -2.51 -18.18 -8.15
N GLY A 136 -1.65 -17.44 -7.44
CA GLY A 136 -0.75 -16.44 -8.02
C GLY A 136 -1.36 -15.05 -8.20
N THR A 137 -2.70 -14.94 -8.19
CA THR A 137 -3.38 -13.63 -8.12
C THR A 137 -3.39 -13.14 -6.68
N PRO A 138 -2.83 -11.97 -6.35
CA PRO A 138 -2.77 -11.49 -4.96
C PRO A 138 -4.15 -11.18 -4.40
N VAL A 139 -4.33 -11.42 -3.10
CA VAL A 139 -5.51 -10.93 -2.35
C VAL A 139 -5.17 -9.57 -1.72
N VAL A 140 -6.11 -8.64 -1.73
CA VAL A 140 -5.98 -7.33 -1.09
C VAL A 140 -6.64 -7.38 0.28
N VAL A 141 -5.89 -7.12 1.35
CA VAL A 141 -6.44 -7.01 2.71
C VAL A 141 -6.57 -5.54 3.11
N VAL A 142 -7.74 -5.13 3.59
CA VAL A 142 -8.08 -3.74 3.97
C VAL A 142 -8.91 -3.74 5.25
N ASP A 143 -8.53 -3.18 6.37
CA ASP A 143 -7.40 -2.31 6.68
C ASP A 143 -6.27 -3.08 7.37
N VAL A 144 -5.01 -2.76 7.08
CA VAL A 144 -3.82 -3.38 7.72
C VAL A 144 -3.11 -2.47 8.72
N GLY A 145 -3.78 -1.43 9.21
CA GLY A 145 -3.30 -0.68 10.37
C GLY A 145 -3.55 0.83 10.34
N ALA A 146 -4.37 1.35 9.42
CA ALA A 146 -4.71 2.76 9.41
C ALA A 146 -5.66 3.15 10.56
N ASN A 147 -6.58 2.26 10.93
CA ASN A 147 -7.59 2.48 11.94
C ASN A 147 -7.66 1.25 12.86
N VAL A 148 -7.27 1.41 14.12
CA VAL A 148 -7.33 0.34 15.12
C VAL A 148 -8.78 -0.13 15.30
N ASP A 149 -9.67 0.83 15.55
CA ASP A 149 -11.11 0.57 15.69
C ASP A 149 -11.86 1.09 14.45
N CYS A 150 -12.79 0.27 13.95
CA CYS A 150 -13.60 0.58 12.77
C CYS A 150 -15.09 0.47 13.08
N SER A 151 -15.89 1.28 12.39
CA SER A 151 -17.35 1.11 12.37
C SER A 151 -17.77 0.18 11.22
N ALA A 152 -19.01 -0.34 11.28
CA ALA A 152 -19.58 -1.15 10.20
C ALA A 152 -19.62 -0.39 8.86
N ARG A 153 -19.90 0.91 8.90
CA ARG A 153 -19.86 1.81 7.74
C ARG A 153 -18.45 1.94 7.16
N MET A 154 -17.43 2.02 8.00
CA MET A 154 -16.04 2.05 7.54
C MET A 154 -15.68 0.75 6.81
N LEU A 155 -16.04 -0.41 7.35
CA LEU A 155 -15.81 -1.70 6.67
C LEU A 155 -16.49 -1.76 5.29
N ALA A 156 -17.72 -1.23 5.19
CA ALA A 156 -18.43 -1.12 3.92
C ALA A 156 -17.69 -0.19 2.92
N GLN A 157 -17.19 0.96 3.38
CA GLN A 157 -16.35 1.84 2.55
C GLN A 157 -15.04 1.16 2.12
N PHE A 158 -14.40 0.41 3.03
CA PHE A 158 -13.16 -0.30 2.78
C PHE A 158 -13.34 -1.40 1.74
N ALA A 159 -14.50 -2.05 1.73
CA ALA A 159 -14.86 -3.06 0.74
C ALA A 159 -14.93 -2.48 -0.67
N VAL A 160 -15.61 -1.34 -0.84
CA VAL A 160 -15.66 -0.61 -2.12
C VAL A 160 -14.27 -0.18 -2.56
N MET A 161 -13.49 0.44 -1.67
CA MET A 161 -12.15 0.91 -2.00
C MET A 161 -11.19 -0.22 -2.37
N GLY A 162 -11.23 -1.33 -1.63
CA GLY A 162 -10.40 -2.51 -1.88
C GLY A 162 -10.77 -3.22 -3.18
N GLU A 163 -12.08 -3.33 -3.47
CA GLU A 163 -12.61 -3.90 -4.70
C GLU A 163 -12.13 -3.08 -5.91
N ILE A 164 -12.29 -1.76 -5.90
CA ILE A 164 -11.83 -0.89 -6.99
C ILE A 164 -10.31 -0.98 -7.15
N TYR A 165 -9.56 -1.00 -6.05
CA TYR A 165 -8.11 -1.16 -6.08
C TYR A 165 -7.70 -2.48 -6.75
N SER A 166 -8.33 -3.59 -6.37
CA SER A 166 -8.07 -4.90 -6.97
C SER A 166 -8.40 -4.93 -8.46
N ARG A 167 -9.53 -4.34 -8.84
CA ARG A 167 -9.97 -4.20 -10.24
C ARG A 167 -8.98 -3.39 -11.08
N VAL A 168 -8.42 -2.31 -10.53
CA VAL A 168 -7.52 -1.40 -11.26
C VAL A 168 -6.09 -1.94 -11.33
N ILE A 169 -5.53 -2.40 -10.20
CA ILE A 169 -4.12 -2.80 -10.11
C ILE A 169 -3.90 -4.25 -10.53
N PHE A 170 -4.76 -5.16 -10.09
CA PHE A 170 -4.63 -6.58 -10.42
C PHE A 170 -5.48 -7.00 -11.62
N ARG A 171 -6.25 -6.07 -12.20
CA ARG A 171 -7.09 -6.29 -13.40
C ARG A 171 -8.13 -7.39 -13.21
N THR A 172 -8.56 -7.60 -11.96
CA THR A 172 -9.62 -8.55 -11.60
C THR A 172 -10.97 -7.92 -11.92
N GLU A 173 -11.63 -8.34 -13.00
CA GLU A 173 -12.85 -7.68 -13.51
C GLU A 173 -13.99 -7.59 -12.49
N ARG A 174 -14.22 -8.66 -11.73
CA ARG A 174 -15.24 -8.74 -10.68
C ARG A 174 -14.65 -9.38 -9.41
N PRO A 175 -13.90 -8.62 -8.60
CA PRO A 175 -13.24 -9.10 -7.39
C PRO A 175 -14.24 -9.62 -6.36
N ARG A 176 -13.98 -10.81 -5.84
CA ARG A 176 -14.70 -11.43 -4.73
C ARG A 176 -14.26 -10.79 -3.43
N VAL A 177 -15.20 -10.25 -2.68
CA VAL A 177 -14.97 -9.51 -1.44
C VAL A 177 -15.47 -10.32 -0.26
N GLY A 178 -14.58 -10.63 0.70
CA GLY A 178 -14.90 -11.33 1.94
C GLY A 178 -14.73 -10.44 3.17
N LEU A 179 -15.49 -10.72 4.24
CA LEU A 179 -15.33 -10.10 5.55
C LEU A 179 -14.56 -11.05 6.47
N LEU A 180 -13.41 -10.62 6.98
CA LEU A 180 -12.59 -11.48 7.85
C LEU A 180 -13.32 -11.76 9.17
N SER A 181 -13.47 -13.03 9.51
CA SER A 181 -14.17 -13.50 10.69
C SER A 181 -13.50 -14.75 11.26
N ILE A 182 -14.07 -15.28 12.34
CA ILE A 182 -13.63 -16.49 13.04
C ILE A 182 -14.34 -17.76 12.54
N GLY A 183 -15.11 -17.65 11.44
CA GLY A 183 -15.87 -18.73 10.82
C GLY A 183 -16.64 -18.21 9.59
N GLU A 184 -16.93 -19.10 8.65
CA GLU A 184 -17.61 -18.80 7.39
C GLU A 184 -19.12 -18.55 7.57
N GLU A 185 -19.72 -19.03 8.67
CA GLU A 185 -21.15 -18.84 8.91
C GLU A 185 -21.50 -17.38 9.22
N GLU A 186 -22.63 -16.89 8.71
CA GLU A 186 -23.01 -15.46 8.79
C GLU A 186 -23.13 -14.92 10.23
N HIS A 187 -23.50 -15.78 11.19
CA HIS A 187 -23.65 -15.41 12.60
C HIS A 187 -22.32 -15.39 13.38
N LYS A 188 -21.21 -15.85 12.77
CA LYS A 188 -19.87 -15.86 13.38
C LYS A 188 -19.22 -14.49 13.28
N GLY A 189 -18.35 -14.22 14.25
CA GLY A 189 -17.64 -12.96 14.39
C GLY A 189 -18.10 -12.15 15.59
N ASN A 190 -17.55 -10.95 15.73
CA ASN A 190 -17.91 -10.00 16.77
C ASN A 190 -19.10 -9.11 16.34
N GLU A 191 -19.50 -8.16 17.20
CA GLU A 191 -20.58 -7.22 16.91
C GLU A 191 -20.32 -6.39 15.64
N LEU A 192 -19.07 -5.95 15.44
CA LEU A 192 -18.66 -5.20 14.25
C LEU A 192 -18.91 -5.98 12.96
N THR A 193 -18.43 -7.22 12.88
CA THR A 193 -18.61 -8.08 11.69
C THR A 193 -20.09 -8.31 11.39
N ARG A 194 -20.90 -8.69 12.40
CA ARG A 194 -22.35 -8.89 12.23
C ARG A 194 -23.07 -7.62 11.77
N SER A 195 -22.65 -6.45 12.25
CA SER A 195 -23.25 -5.16 11.88
C SER A 195 -22.82 -4.69 10.48
N ALA A 196 -21.64 -5.12 10.00
CA ALA A 196 -21.13 -4.79 8.67
C ALA A 196 -21.76 -5.64 7.57
N THR A 197 -22.07 -6.92 7.83
CA THR A 197 -22.68 -7.84 6.86
C THR A 197 -23.88 -7.27 6.09
N PRO A 198 -24.93 -6.71 6.72
CA PRO A 198 -26.07 -6.18 5.97
C PRO A 198 -25.70 -4.99 5.09
N LEU A 199 -24.71 -4.18 5.49
CA LEU A 199 -24.20 -3.08 4.67
C LEU A 199 -23.42 -3.62 3.47
N LEU A 200 -22.56 -4.62 3.67
CA LEU A 200 -21.79 -5.23 2.58
C LEU A 200 -22.69 -5.89 1.54
N LYS A 201 -23.79 -6.54 1.97
CA LYS A 201 -24.78 -7.14 1.08
C LYS A 201 -25.56 -6.12 0.23
N SER A 202 -25.67 -4.87 0.67
CA SER A 202 -26.40 -3.82 -0.06
C SER A 202 -25.52 -3.07 -1.07
N LEU A 203 -24.22 -3.31 -1.07
CA LEU A 203 -23.27 -2.68 -1.99
C LEU A 203 -23.25 -3.37 -3.37
N PRO A 204 -22.92 -2.64 -4.44
CA PRO A 204 -22.79 -3.19 -5.79
C PRO A 204 -21.48 -3.98 -6.01
N ILE A 205 -21.07 -4.78 -5.02
CA ILE A 205 -19.82 -5.58 -5.03
C ILE A 205 -20.14 -7.08 -5.03
N CYS A 206 -19.17 -7.92 -5.39
CA CYS A 206 -19.30 -9.37 -5.26
C CYS A 206 -18.96 -9.80 -3.83
N PHE A 207 -19.86 -9.50 -2.88
CA PHE A 207 -19.69 -9.93 -1.49
C PHE A 207 -19.99 -11.42 -1.33
N ILE A 208 -19.00 -12.20 -0.87
CA ILE A 208 -19.11 -13.66 -0.73
C ILE A 208 -19.37 -14.13 0.70
N GLY A 209 -19.48 -13.21 1.66
CA GLY A 209 -19.72 -13.52 3.07
C GLY A 209 -18.47 -13.47 3.93
N ASN A 210 -18.51 -14.19 5.05
CA ASN A 210 -17.40 -14.29 5.98
C ASN A 210 -16.30 -15.19 5.43
N VAL A 211 -15.05 -14.86 5.72
CA VAL A 211 -13.85 -15.63 5.35
C VAL A 211 -12.93 -15.75 6.56
N GLU A 212 -12.14 -16.82 6.63
CA GLU A 212 -11.22 -17.07 7.75
C GLU A 212 -9.77 -16.72 7.39
N GLY A 213 -8.91 -16.63 8.40
CA GLY A 213 -7.50 -16.28 8.21
C GLY A 213 -6.71 -17.24 7.31
N ARG A 214 -7.15 -18.50 7.20
CA ARG A 214 -6.54 -19.47 6.26
C ARG A 214 -6.83 -19.13 4.79
N ASP A 215 -7.94 -18.46 4.51
CA ASP A 215 -8.43 -18.22 3.15
C ASP A 215 -7.64 -17.09 2.46
N ILE A 216 -6.90 -16.28 3.23
CA ILE A 216 -6.01 -15.23 2.73
C ILE A 216 -5.06 -15.79 1.65
N TYR A 217 -4.59 -17.02 1.79
CA TYR A 217 -3.55 -17.56 0.90
C TYR A 217 -4.08 -18.43 -0.24
N THR A 218 -5.39 -18.72 -0.28
CA THR A 218 -5.95 -19.71 -1.24
C THR A 218 -6.02 -19.15 -2.66
N GLY A 219 -6.29 -17.85 -2.80
CA GLY A 219 -6.60 -17.21 -4.08
C GLY A 219 -8.07 -17.37 -4.49
N ASP A 220 -8.92 -17.81 -3.57
CA ASP A 220 -10.38 -17.86 -3.76
C ASP A 220 -11.10 -16.56 -3.38
N ILE A 221 -10.33 -15.57 -2.92
CA ILE A 221 -10.81 -14.26 -2.53
C ILE A 221 -9.83 -13.24 -3.11
N ASP A 222 -10.38 -12.13 -3.60
CA ASP A 222 -9.59 -11.09 -4.25
C ASP A 222 -9.44 -9.86 -3.33
N VAL A 223 -10.40 -9.65 -2.42
CA VAL A 223 -10.38 -8.60 -1.39
C VAL A 223 -10.92 -9.13 -0.07
N ILE A 224 -10.21 -8.87 1.02
CA ILE A 224 -10.64 -9.19 2.38
C ILE A 224 -10.72 -7.90 3.18
N VAL A 225 -11.86 -7.68 3.84
CA VAL A 225 -12.04 -6.52 4.72
C VAL A 225 -12.01 -6.87 6.20
N CYS A 226 -11.35 -6.04 7.00
CA CYS A 226 -11.24 -6.14 8.45
C CYS A 226 -10.91 -4.78 9.08
N ASP A 227 -11.02 -4.68 10.41
CA ASP A 227 -10.43 -3.55 11.12
C ASP A 227 -8.89 -3.60 11.07
N GLY A 228 -8.26 -2.45 11.29
CA GLY A 228 -6.82 -2.31 11.18
C GLY A 228 -6.06 -3.03 12.29
N PHE A 229 -6.67 -3.33 13.43
CA PHE A 229 -6.02 -4.15 14.46
C PHE A 229 -5.83 -5.58 13.96
N ILE A 230 -6.92 -6.23 13.53
CA ILE A 230 -6.87 -7.60 13.00
C ILE A 230 -5.98 -7.67 11.76
N GLY A 231 -6.15 -6.75 10.80
CA GLY A 231 -5.38 -6.79 9.56
C GLY A 231 -3.89 -6.55 9.77
N ASN A 232 -3.49 -5.66 10.70
CA ASN A 232 -2.08 -5.48 11.03
C ASN A 232 -1.48 -6.71 11.71
N VAL A 233 -2.23 -7.38 12.60
CA VAL A 233 -1.81 -8.65 13.20
C VAL A 233 -1.62 -9.70 12.11
N ALA A 234 -2.58 -9.86 11.18
CA ALA A 234 -2.47 -10.79 10.07
C ALA A 234 -1.25 -10.50 9.19
N LEU A 235 -1.00 -9.24 8.85
CA LEU A 235 0.17 -8.82 8.08
C LEU A 235 1.47 -9.18 8.80
N LYS A 236 1.62 -8.84 10.08
CA LYS A 236 2.86 -9.07 10.84
C LYS A 236 3.12 -10.55 11.09
N VAL A 237 2.08 -11.35 11.33
CA VAL A 237 2.21 -12.82 11.41
C VAL A 237 2.67 -13.39 10.08
N SER A 238 2.13 -12.92 8.96
CA SER A 238 2.51 -13.37 7.61
C SER A 238 3.96 -13.04 7.29
N GLU A 239 4.39 -11.80 7.54
CA GLU A 239 5.77 -11.36 7.35
C GLU A 239 6.74 -12.19 8.22
N GLY A 240 6.41 -12.38 9.50
CA GLY A 240 7.23 -13.19 10.42
C GLY A 240 7.33 -14.65 10.01
N LEU A 241 6.25 -15.25 9.51
CA LEU A 241 6.22 -16.62 9.02
C LEU A 241 7.10 -16.79 7.77
N VAL A 242 7.01 -15.86 6.82
CA VAL A 242 7.85 -15.87 5.60
C VAL A 242 9.34 -15.71 5.94
N ASP A 243 9.68 -14.79 6.84
CA ASP A 243 11.05 -14.56 7.28
C ASP A 243 11.61 -15.81 8.02
N MET A 244 10.79 -16.44 8.88
CA MET A 244 11.14 -17.68 9.58
C MET A 244 11.40 -18.84 8.60
N ILE A 245 10.46 -19.12 7.67
CA ILE A 245 10.59 -20.19 6.68
C ILE A 245 11.83 -19.97 5.81
N SER A 246 12.05 -18.73 5.36
CA SER A 246 13.20 -18.37 4.53
C SER A 246 14.52 -18.61 5.26
N LYS A 247 14.60 -18.29 6.55
CA LYS A 247 15.79 -18.53 7.38
C LYS A 247 16.04 -20.01 7.61
N MET A 248 15.01 -20.77 8.02
CA MET A 248 15.12 -22.22 8.26
C MET A 248 15.56 -22.97 6.99
N LEU A 249 14.99 -22.61 5.84
CA LEU A 249 15.35 -23.20 4.56
C LEU A 249 16.80 -22.89 4.18
N ARG A 250 17.24 -21.64 4.38
CA ARG A 250 18.64 -21.25 4.13
C ARG A 250 19.62 -22.03 5.00
N GLU A 251 19.35 -22.11 6.29
CA GLU A 251 20.19 -22.84 7.25
C GLU A 251 20.30 -24.33 6.87
N SER A 252 19.17 -24.95 6.52
CA SER A 252 19.13 -26.35 6.10
C SER A 252 19.96 -26.62 4.83
N LEU A 253 19.92 -25.71 3.85
CA LEU A 253 20.66 -25.84 2.59
C LEU A 253 22.16 -25.58 2.76
N GLU A 254 22.55 -24.75 3.72
CA GLU A 254 23.95 -24.41 3.99
C GLU A 254 24.66 -25.43 4.91
N GLU A 255 23.92 -26.37 5.51
CA GLU A 255 24.42 -27.32 6.51
C GLU A 255 25.50 -28.29 5.98
N THR A 256 25.39 -28.75 4.72
CA THR A 256 26.35 -29.72 4.15
C THR A 256 26.72 -29.39 2.71
N ILE A 257 27.91 -29.81 2.27
CA ILE A 257 28.42 -29.58 0.90
C ILE A 257 27.44 -30.14 -0.15
N THR A 258 26.89 -31.33 0.07
CA THR A 258 25.90 -31.96 -0.82
C THR A 258 24.64 -31.11 -0.96
N ARG A 259 24.14 -30.52 0.13
CA ARG A 259 22.96 -29.63 0.11
C ARG A 259 23.26 -28.29 -0.59
N LYS A 260 24.48 -27.76 -0.44
CA LYS A 260 24.93 -26.58 -1.20
C LYS A 260 24.92 -26.83 -2.71
N ILE A 261 25.38 -28.00 -3.15
CA ILE A 261 25.33 -28.41 -4.57
C ILE A 261 23.86 -28.52 -5.02
N GLY A 262 23.00 -29.15 -4.21
CA GLY A 262 21.55 -29.21 -4.47
C GLY A 262 20.91 -27.82 -4.60
N TYR A 263 21.28 -26.87 -3.74
CA TYR A 263 20.80 -25.49 -3.84
C TYR A 263 21.21 -24.82 -5.16
N VAL A 264 22.45 -25.03 -5.63
CA VAL A 264 22.89 -24.46 -6.91
C VAL A 264 22.02 -24.96 -8.07
N LEU A 265 21.67 -26.25 -8.07
CA LEU A 265 20.79 -26.84 -9.08
C LEU A 265 19.36 -26.28 -9.00
N ALA A 266 18.84 -26.04 -7.80
CA ALA A 266 17.49 -25.55 -7.55
C ALA A 266 17.40 -24.01 -7.41
N ARG A 267 18.50 -23.27 -7.62
CA ARG A 267 18.61 -21.85 -7.26
C ARG A 267 17.55 -20.99 -7.93
N THR A 268 17.22 -21.26 -9.18
CA THR A 268 16.17 -20.55 -9.93
C THR A 268 14.80 -20.76 -9.30
N ALA A 269 14.44 -22.00 -8.97
CA ALA A 269 13.19 -22.31 -8.28
C ALA A 269 13.08 -21.60 -6.92
N PHE A 270 14.18 -21.52 -6.16
CA PHE A 270 14.22 -20.76 -4.91
C PHE A 270 14.08 -19.25 -5.11
N GLN A 271 14.69 -18.70 -6.17
CA GLN A 271 14.54 -17.28 -6.51
C GLN A 271 13.10 -16.96 -6.91
N ASP A 272 12.45 -17.82 -7.69
CA ASP A 272 11.06 -17.63 -8.11
C ASP A 272 10.10 -17.80 -6.93
N PHE A 273 10.35 -18.77 -6.05
CA PHE A 273 9.62 -18.90 -4.80
C PHE A 273 9.75 -17.64 -3.95
N LYS A 274 10.99 -17.14 -3.76
CA LYS A 274 11.24 -15.92 -2.99
C LYS A 274 10.48 -14.73 -3.57
N LYS A 275 10.54 -14.52 -4.89
CA LYS A 275 9.79 -13.44 -5.55
C LYS A 275 8.29 -13.56 -5.33
N ARG A 276 7.76 -14.78 -5.36
CA ARG A 276 6.33 -15.02 -5.19
C ARG A 276 5.83 -14.69 -3.78
N VAL A 277 6.65 -14.95 -2.75
CA VAL A 277 6.30 -14.66 -1.35
C VAL A 277 6.72 -13.26 -0.89
N ASP A 278 7.57 -12.56 -1.65
CA ASP A 278 8.05 -11.22 -1.32
C ASP A 278 6.98 -10.16 -1.62
N TYR A 279 6.44 -9.57 -0.56
CA TYR A 279 5.42 -8.54 -0.65
C TYR A 279 5.89 -7.27 -1.38
N SER A 280 7.21 -7.02 -1.45
CA SER A 280 7.77 -5.86 -2.13
C SER A 280 7.62 -5.92 -3.65
N GLU A 281 7.33 -7.10 -4.21
CA GLU A 281 6.98 -7.25 -5.62
C GLU A 281 5.61 -6.66 -5.95
N TYR A 282 4.72 -6.52 -4.96
CA TYR A 282 3.37 -5.98 -5.15
C TYR A 282 3.29 -4.45 -5.04
N GLY A 283 4.40 -3.76 -4.75
CA GLY A 283 4.51 -2.31 -4.90
C GLY A 283 4.01 -1.46 -3.72
N GLY A 284 4.18 -1.94 -2.49
CA GLY A 284 3.88 -1.17 -1.28
C GLY A 284 2.39 -1.12 -0.93
N ALA A 285 2.09 -0.43 0.17
CA ALA A 285 0.75 -0.34 0.74
C ALA A 285 0.07 0.98 0.33
N PRO A 286 -0.94 0.98 -0.56
CA PRO A 286 -1.71 2.17 -0.86
C PRO A 286 -2.54 2.61 0.34
N LEU A 287 -2.56 3.91 0.60
CA LEU A 287 -3.48 4.54 1.54
C LEU A 287 -4.75 4.94 0.78
N LEU A 288 -5.76 4.09 0.82
CA LEU A 288 -7.02 4.28 0.12
C LEU A 288 -7.87 5.37 0.81
N GLY A 289 -8.59 6.16 0.01
CA GLY A 289 -9.55 7.14 0.51
C GLY A 289 -9.03 8.57 0.73
N VAL A 290 -7.73 8.81 0.56
CA VAL A 290 -7.18 10.19 0.48
C VAL A 290 -7.30 10.74 -0.93
N LYS A 291 -7.35 12.08 -1.07
CA LYS A 291 -7.32 12.70 -2.40
C LYS A 291 -5.93 12.53 -3.05
N GLY A 292 -5.92 12.21 -4.33
CA GLY A 292 -4.67 11.81 -5.01
C GLY A 292 -4.12 10.47 -4.51
N VAL A 293 -2.96 10.05 -5.02
CA VAL A 293 -2.40 8.72 -4.71
C VAL A 293 -1.30 8.83 -3.65
N CYS A 294 -1.35 7.93 -2.66
CA CYS A 294 -0.35 7.80 -1.60
C CYS A 294 0.03 6.33 -1.45
N ILE A 295 1.28 5.97 -1.76
CA ILE A 295 1.82 4.63 -1.58
C ILE A 295 2.87 4.64 -0.47
N ILE A 296 2.69 3.78 0.52
CA ILE A 296 3.61 3.63 1.65
C ILE A 296 4.44 2.37 1.42
N ALA A 297 5.72 2.55 1.13
CA ALA A 297 6.68 1.47 1.05
C ALA A 297 7.22 1.16 2.46
N HIS A 298 7.82 -0.02 2.64
CA HIS A 298 8.40 -0.40 3.93
C HIS A 298 9.74 0.32 4.15
N GLY A 299 10.14 0.65 5.39
CA GLY A 299 11.43 1.31 5.70
C GLY A 299 12.66 0.63 5.07
N ARG A 300 12.71 -0.70 5.15
CA ARG A 300 13.73 -1.56 4.52
C ARG A 300 13.64 -1.71 2.98
N SER A 301 12.84 -0.89 2.30
CA SER A 301 12.64 -1.00 0.85
C SER A 301 13.94 -0.84 0.08
N ASN A 302 14.19 -1.75 -0.84
CA ASN A 302 15.28 -1.65 -1.80
C ASN A 302 14.81 -0.95 -3.10
N ALA A 303 15.73 -0.74 -4.03
CA ALA A 303 15.44 -0.13 -5.32
C ALA A 303 14.31 -0.81 -6.13
N ASN A 304 14.17 -2.14 -6.03
CA ASN A 304 13.08 -2.85 -6.72
C ASN A 304 11.72 -2.55 -6.07
N ALA A 305 11.67 -2.55 -4.75
CA ALA A 305 10.48 -2.20 -3.98
C ALA A 305 10.01 -0.76 -4.28
N ILE A 306 10.94 0.21 -4.32
CA ILE A 306 10.61 1.60 -4.67
C ILE A 306 10.12 1.71 -6.12
N LYS A 307 10.80 1.04 -7.08
CA LYS A 307 10.34 0.98 -8.47
C LYS A 307 8.91 0.44 -8.57
N ASN A 308 8.61 -0.65 -7.87
CA ASN A 308 7.28 -1.26 -7.86
C ASN A 308 6.25 -0.35 -7.19
N ALA A 309 6.62 0.39 -6.14
CA ALA A 309 5.75 1.39 -5.53
C ALA A 309 5.42 2.56 -6.47
N ILE A 310 6.40 3.02 -7.26
CA ILE A 310 6.16 4.02 -8.32
C ILE A 310 5.25 3.44 -9.41
N ARG A 311 5.41 2.17 -9.79
CA ARG A 311 4.52 1.47 -10.73
C ARG A 311 3.08 1.46 -10.24
N VAL A 312 2.84 1.05 -8.99
CA VAL A 312 1.50 1.04 -8.40
C VAL A 312 0.94 2.46 -8.32
N ALA A 313 1.74 3.45 -7.90
CA ALA A 313 1.29 4.84 -7.85
C ALA A 313 0.84 5.35 -9.25
N LYS A 314 1.62 5.02 -10.29
CA LYS A 314 1.30 5.33 -11.68
C LYS A 314 0.02 4.64 -12.15
N GLU A 315 -0.12 3.34 -11.93
CA GLU A 315 -1.27 2.55 -12.35
C GLU A 315 -2.55 3.00 -11.63
N PHE A 316 -2.46 3.29 -10.33
CA PHE A 316 -3.56 3.79 -9.52
C PHE A 316 -4.06 5.14 -10.05
N ALA A 317 -3.13 6.07 -10.28
CA ALA A 317 -3.45 7.39 -10.82
C ALA A 317 -4.01 7.30 -12.25
N GLY A 318 -3.39 6.51 -13.12
CA GLY A 318 -3.82 6.32 -14.50
C GLY A 318 -5.17 5.60 -14.64
N GLY A 319 -5.47 4.70 -13.71
CA GLY A 319 -6.75 3.99 -13.62
C GLY A 319 -7.90 4.84 -13.08
N ARG A 320 -7.61 6.07 -12.62
CA ARG A 320 -8.59 7.00 -12.03
C ARG A 320 -9.38 6.38 -10.88
N ALA A 321 -8.66 5.60 -10.05
CA ALA A 321 -9.29 4.81 -9.00
C ALA A 321 -9.98 5.70 -7.93
N ASN A 322 -9.43 6.88 -7.63
CA ASN A 322 -10.08 7.81 -6.70
C ASN A 322 -11.43 8.31 -7.23
N GLU A 323 -11.52 8.65 -8.51
CA GLU A 323 -12.78 9.08 -9.11
C GLU A 323 -13.81 7.96 -9.15
N ARG A 324 -13.37 6.70 -9.37
CA ARG A 324 -14.25 5.52 -9.27
C ARG A 324 -14.76 5.32 -7.85
N ILE A 325 -13.90 5.46 -6.84
CA ILE A 325 -14.26 5.37 -5.42
C ILE A 325 -15.31 6.44 -5.09
N GLU A 326 -15.06 7.69 -5.48
CA GLU A 326 -15.98 8.80 -5.26
C GLU A 326 -17.35 8.55 -5.91
N ALA A 327 -17.37 8.05 -7.15
CA ALA A 327 -18.60 7.76 -7.86
C ALA A 327 -19.41 6.62 -7.22
N GLU A 328 -18.77 5.50 -6.86
CA GLU A 328 -19.47 4.36 -6.25
C GLU A 328 -19.98 4.70 -4.84
N LEU A 329 -19.19 5.40 -4.03
CA LEU A 329 -19.63 5.82 -2.70
C LEU A 329 -20.71 6.90 -2.75
N GLY A 330 -20.60 7.86 -3.68
CA GLY A 330 -21.60 8.91 -3.90
C GLY A 330 -22.95 8.39 -4.40
N GLY A 331 -22.94 7.34 -5.24
CA GLY A 331 -24.16 6.68 -5.74
C GLY A 331 -24.75 5.62 -4.80
N SER A 332 -24.01 5.17 -3.78
CA SER A 332 -24.45 4.11 -2.87
C SER A 332 -25.42 4.60 -1.77
N GLN A 333 -26.25 3.69 -1.24
CA GLN A 333 -27.14 3.97 -0.10
C GLN A 333 -26.40 4.36 1.20
N LEU A 334 -25.07 4.21 1.25
CA LEU A 334 -24.24 4.69 2.37
C LEU A 334 -24.34 6.23 2.52
N SER A 335 -24.60 6.97 1.44
CA SER A 335 -24.79 8.42 1.48
C SER A 335 -26.08 8.84 2.21
N ASN A 336 -27.16 8.06 2.06
CA ASN A 336 -28.47 8.34 2.68
C ASN A 336 -28.47 8.03 4.18
N ALA A 337 -27.70 7.04 4.64
CA ALA A 337 -27.54 6.77 6.07
C ALA A 337 -26.84 7.91 6.84
N SER A 338 -26.00 8.73 6.17
CA SER A 338 -25.34 9.89 6.81
C SER A 338 -26.25 11.10 7.00
N VAL A 339 -27.36 11.19 6.26
CA VAL A 339 -28.35 12.25 6.45
C VAL A 339 -29.25 11.93 7.64
N ALA A 340 -29.61 10.66 7.84
CA ALA A 340 -30.40 10.21 8.98
C ALA A 340 -29.62 10.34 10.31
N ALA A 341 -28.36 9.92 10.37
CA ALA A 341 -27.58 9.94 11.61
C ALA A 341 -27.08 11.33 12.06
N LYS A 342 -27.26 12.38 11.24
CA LYS A 342 -26.97 13.77 11.62
C LYS A 342 -28.24 14.56 12.00
N ALA A 343 -29.41 13.95 11.84
CA ALA A 343 -30.70 14.57 12.15
C ALA A 343 -31.24 14.19 13.54
N ASP A 344 -30.51 13.33 14.27
CA ASP A 344 -30.79 12.92 15.66
C ASP A 344 -29.69 13.42 16.61
#